data_AF-A0A8H5SHQ7-F1
#
_entry.id   AF-A0A8H5SHQ7-F1
#
_cell.length_a   1.000
_cell.length_b   1.000
_cell.length_c   1.000
_cell.angle_alpha   90.00
_cell.angle_beta   90.00
_cell.angle_gamma   90.00
#
_symmetry.space_group_name_H-M   'P 1'
#
loop_
_entity.id
_entity.type
_entity.pdbx_description
1 polymer ?
#
loop_
_entity_poly.entity_id
_entity_poly.type
_entity_poly.pdbx_seq_one_letter_code
_entity_poly.pdbx_strand_id
1 'polypeptide(L)'
;MASDTEKPSSQAETEVLQLVADLDRGRILRIAERIEKQGICQFLQKTQSGVQYRQLQSEKFKIWLESCPFTASTSHIQNWTCAAIVKLINWASEARWQYAEQLRTLLKLDESQSQAWLDHLHKVARYHSAIKSMVKFAVKEPGIFVNIGIRPINAPKPCFWEKTQTRQWRSLRNIWAPMMLK
;
A
#
# COMPACT_ATOMS: atom_id res chain seq x y z
N MET A 1 8.20 -4.69 -40.89
CA MET A 1 7.48 -5.57 -39.96
C MET A 1 8.27 -5.57 -38.68
N ALA A 2 7.81 -4.85 -37.65
CA ALA A 2 8.47 -4.84 -36.35
C ALA A 2 8.08 -6.13 -35.63
N SER A 3 9.08 -6.91 -35.22
CA SER A 3 8.86 -8.11 -34.41
C SER A 3 8.39 -7.68 -33.02
N ASP A 4 7.11 -7.87 -32.72
CA ASP A 4 6.58 -7.82 -31.35
C ASP A 4 7.32 -8.88 -30.54
N THR A 5 8.39 -8.44 -29.89
CA THR A 5 9.18 -9.28 -29.00
C THR A 5 8.41 -9.29 -27.71
N GLU A 6 7.70 -10.39 -27.43
CA GLU A 6 7.00 -10.59 -26.17
C GLU A 6 7.96 -10.29 -25.01
N LYS A 7 7.73 -9.18 -24.30
CA LYS A 7 8.50 -8.87 -23.10
C LYS A 7 8.27 -10.01 -22.10
N PRO A 8 9.32 -10.53 -21.44
CA PRO A 8 9.15 -11.58 -20.44
C PRO A 8 8.23 -11.08 -19.32
N SER A 9 7.29 -11.93 -18.87
CA SER A 9 6.27 -11.58 -17.86
C SER A 9 6.84 -10.90 -16.62
N SER A 10 8.06 -11.25 -16.19
CA SER A 10 8.75 -10.64 -15.05
C SER A 10 9.14 -9.18 -15.26
N GLN A 11 9.49 -8.80 -16.49
CA GLN A 11 9.78 -7.42 -16.85
C GLN A 11 8.50 -6.58 -16.84
N ALA A 12 7.39 -7.12 -17.38
CA ALA A 12 6.09 -6.46 -17.32
C ALA A 12 5.61 -6.26 -15.87
N GLU A 13 5.78 -7.26 -15.00
CA GLU A 13 5.49 -7.13 -13.56
C GLU A 13 6.27 -5.98 -12.91
N THR A 14 7.56 -5.84 -13.26
CA THR A 14 8.42 -4.78 -12.72
C THR A 14 8.02 -3.39 -13.23
N GLU A 15 7.75 -3.26 -14.53
CA GLU A 15 7.31 -2.00 -15.16
C GLU A 15 5.97 -1.53 -14.57
N VAL A 16 4.99 -2.43 -14.45
CA VAL A 16 3.69 -2.11 -13.85
C VAL A 16 3.84 -1.76 -12.37
N LEU A 17 4.71 -2.45 -11.63
CA LEU A 17 4.97 -2.15 -10.22
C LEU A 17 5.58 -0.76 -10.02
N GLN A 18 6.51 -0.34 -10.88
CA GLN A 18 7.04 1.02 -10.86
C GLN A 18 5.95 2.06 -11.13
N LEU A 19 5.11 1.81 -12.14
CA LEU A 19 4.00 2.70 -12.47
C LEU A 19 3.01 2.84 -11.31
N VAL A 20 2.64 1.72 -10.67
CA VAL A 20 1.75 1.72 -9.49
C VAL A 20 2.42 2.42 -8.30
N ALA A 21 3.72 2.21 -8.08
CA ALA A 21 4.46 2.88 -7.02
C ALA A 21 4.47 4.40 -7.18
N ASP A 22 4.51 4.91 -8.42
CA ASP A 22 4.44 6.35 -8.71
C ASP A 22 3.01 6.89 -8.61
N LEU A 23 2.02 6.20 -9.19
CA LEU A 23 0.62 6.63 -9.17
C LEU A 23 0.04 6.65 -7.75
N ASP A 24 0.30 5.61 -6.96
CA ASP A 24 -0.21 5.46 -5.59
C ASP A 24 0.81 5.89 -4.53
N ARG A 25 1.87 6.61 -4.93
CA ARG A 25 2.96 7.08 -4.06
C ARG A 25 2.46 7.68 -2.75
N GLY A 26 1.59 8.69 -2.81
CA GLY A 26 1.09 9.37 -1.61
C GLY A 26 0.27 8.47 -0.69
N ARG A 27 -0.35 7.41 -1.20
CA ARG A 27 -1.05 6.41 -0.38
C ARG A 27 -0.07 5.44 0.26
N ILE A 28 0.90 4.94 -0.50
CA ILE A 28 1.89 3.98 -0.01
C ILE A 28 2.77 4.63 1.06
N LEU A 29 3.22 5.86 0.85
CA LEU A 29 4.01 6.61 1.84
C LEU A 29 3.24 6.84 3.15
N ARG A 30 1.95 7.19 3.10
CA ARG A 30 1.11 7.31 4.31
C ARG A 30 0.96 5.98 5.07
N ILE A 31 0.95 4.85 4.35
CA ILE A 31 0.94 3.53 4.99
C ILE A 31 2.32 3.24 5.61
N ALA A 32 3.41 3.55 4.90
CA ALA A 32 4.77 3.40 5.40
C ALA A 32 5.02 4.22 6.69
N GLU A 33 4.57 5.47 6.73
CA GLU A 33 4.63 6.32 7.93
C GLU A 33 3.88 5.69 9.12
N ARG A 34 2.74 5.03 8.88
CA ARG A 34 2.02 4.31 9.94
C ARG A 34 2.77 3.08 10.41
N ILE A 35 3.38 2.32 9.49
CA ILE A 35 4.19 1.15 9.82
C ILE A 35 5.38 1.57 10.73
N GLU A 36 6.07 2.65 10.36
CA GLU A 36 7.16 3.21 11.14
C GLU A 36 6.70 3.63 12.54
N LYS A 37 5.66 4.47 12.63
CA LYS A 37 5.12 4.95 13.91
C LYS A 37 4.59 3.83 14.81
N GLN A 38 4.16 2.71 14.23
CA GLN A 38 3.63 1.56 14.97
C GLN A 38 4.70 0.56 15.43
N GLY A 39 5.98 0.88 15.24
CA GLY A 39 7.03 0.22 15.98
C GLY A 39 7.89 -0.76 15.19
N ILE A 40 7.83 -0.77 13.86
CA ILE A 40 8.60 -1.74 13.06
C ILE A 40 10.10 -1.65 13.33
N CYS A 41 10.65 -0.44 13.49
CA CYS A 41 12.07 -0.22 13.72
C CYS A 41 12.50 -0.77 15.09
N GLN A 42 11.69 -0.54 16.13
CA GLN A 42 11.90 -1.06 17.47
C GLN A 42 11.84 -2.58 17.47
N PHE A 43 10.86 -3.16 16.78
CA PHE A 43 10.75 -4.61 16.60
C PHE A 43 12.01 -5.19 15.93
N LEU A 44 12.48 -4.59 14.84
CA LEU A 44 13.68 -5.05 14.13
C LEU A 44 14.95 -4.93 14.97
N GLN A 45 15.13 -3.81 15.66
CA GLN A 45 16.29 -3.60 16.56
C GLN A 45 16.30 -4.60 17.72
N LYS A 46 15.15 -4.82 18.37
CA LYS A 46 15.02 -5.81 19.45
C LYS A 46 15.26 -7.23 18.93
N THR A 47 14.73 -7.53 17.74
CA THR A 47 14.94 -8.83 17.09
C THR A 47 16.43 -9.06 16.86
N GLN A 48 17.13 -8.14 16.20
CA GLN A 48 18.56 -8.28 15.84
C GLN A 48 19.51 -8.34 17.04
N SER A 49 19.19 -7.64 18.13
CA SER A 49 19.98 -7.67 19.37
C SER A 49 19.69 -8.88 20.26
N GLY A 50 18.55 -9.56 20.06
CA GLY A 50 18.14 -10.70 20.87
C GLY A 50 18.91 -11.99 20.55
N VAL A 51 19.06 -12.85 21.56
CA VAL A 51 19.63 -14.22 21.42
C VAL A 51 18.88 -15.02 20.35
N GLN A 52 17.59 -14.74 20.16
CA GLN A 52 16.71 -15.35 19.17
C GLN A 52 17.16 -15.11 17.72
N TYR A 53 17.79 -13.97 17.43
CA TYR A 53 18.36 -13.69 16.09
C TYR A 53 19.43 -14.70 15.69
N ARG A 54 20.30 -15.06 16.65
CA ARG A 54 21.36 -16.05 16.43
C ARG A 54 20.80 -17.46 16.24
N GLN A 55 19.62 -17.73 16.80
CA GLN A 55 18.92 -19.01 16.67
C GLN A 55 18.07 -19.11 15.40
N LEU A 56 17.94 -18.03 14.60
CA LEU A 56 17.28 -18.09 13.31
C LEU A 56 18.05 -19.06 12.40
N GLN A 57 17.39 -20.16 12.04
CA GLN A 57 17.98 -21.26 11.28
C GLN A 57 18.22 -20.90 9.80
N SER A 58 17.54 -19.89 9.27
CA SER A 58 17.59 -19.54 7.85
C SER A 58 18.40 -18.26 7.63
N GLU A 59 19.55 -18.41 6.98
CA GLU A 59 20.40 -17.28 6.57
C GLU A 59 19.65 -16.34 5.60
N LYS A 60 18.83 -16.90 4.71
CA LYS A 60 17.97 -16.12 3.80
C LYS A 60 16.99 -15.21 4.56
N PHE A 61 16.46 -15.68 5.68
CA PHE A 61 15.54 -14.89 6.49
C PHE A 61 16.26 -13.77 7.25
N LYS A 62 17.50 -14.00 7.71
CA LYS A 62 18.35 -12.95 8.31
C LYS A 62 18.66 -11.84 7.31
N ILE A 63 19.16 -12.21 6.13
CA ILE A 63 19.41 -11.27 5.03
C ILE A 63 18.14 -10.47 4.70
N TRP A 64 16.99 -11.15 4.65
CA TRP A 64 15.71 -10.48 4.42
C TRP A 64 15.37 -9.46 5.52
N LEU A 65 15.54 -9.79 6.80
CA LEU A 65 15.33 -8.86 7.93
C LEU A 65 16.26 -7.64 7.85
N GLU A 66 17.53 -7.86 7.52
CA GLU A 66 18.53 -6.80 7.35
C GLU A 66 18.25 -5.91 6.14
N SER A 67 17.64 -6.47 5.09
CA SER A 67 17.29 -5.74 3.87
C SER A 67 16.12 -4.77 4.03
N CYS A 68 15.53 -4.69 5.24
CA CYS A 68 14.34 -3.90 5.52
C CYS A 68 14.49 -2.43 5.04
N PRO A 69 13.52 -1.88 4.29
CA PRO A 69 13.58 -0.49 3.83
C PRO A 69 13.67 0.55 4.96
N PHE A 70 13.07 0.25 6.12
CA PHE A 70 13.01 1.16 7.26
C PHE A 70 14.35 1.26 8.02
N THR A 71 15.24 0.27 7.90
CA THR A 71 16.56 0.30 8.55
C THR A 71 17.63 0.94 7.66
N ALA A 72 17.45 0.89 6.34
CA ALA A 72 18.42 1.40 5.37
C ALA A 72 18.24 2.91 5.06
N SER A 73 17.10 3.50 5.40
CA SER A 73 16.78 4.88 5.03
C SER A 73 17.00 5.84 6.20
N THR A 74 18.07 6.64 6.13
CA THR A 74 18.27 7.80 7.00
C THR A 74 17.45 9.02 6.56
N SER A 75 16.79 8.94 5.39
CA SER A 75 15.95 10.00 4.86
C SER A 75 14.49 9.84 5.32
N HIS A 76 13.83 10.97 5.55
CA HIS A 76 12.42 11.01 5.91
C HIS A 76 11.57 10.24 4.87
N ILE A 77 10.60 9.43 5.33
CA ILE A 77 9.78 8.55 4.47
C ILE A 77 9.17 9.30 3.27
N GLN A 78 8.78 10.57 3.45
CA GLN A 78 8.21 11.38 2.37
C GLN A 78 9.15 11.57 1.18
N ASN A 79 10.47 11.46 1.40
CA ASN A 79 11.51 11.62 0.41
C ASN A 79 11.95 10.29 -0.23
N TRP A 80 11.29 9.17 0.08
CA TRP A 80 11.63 7.87 -0.49
C TRP A 80 11.49 7.85 -2.00
N THR A 81 12.51 7.41 -2.73
CA THR A 81 12.43 7.29 -4.19
C THR A 81 11.41 6.23 -4.62
N CYS A 82 10.99 6.23 -5.89
CA CYS A 82 10.15 5.15 -6.43
C CYS A 82 10.78 3.76 -6.18
N ALA A 83 12.11 3.65 -6.36
CA ALA A 83 12.85 2.42 -6.06
C ALA A 83 12.72 1.98 -4.59
N ALA A 84 12.75 2.91 -3.63
CA ALA A 84 12.53 2.59 -2.22
C ALA A 84 11.10 2.10 -1.94
N ILE A 85 10.10 2.67 -2.62
CA ILE A 85 8.70 2.24 -2.54
C ILE A 85 8.54 0.82 -3.11
N VAL A 86 9.11 0.55 -4.29
CA VAL A 86 9.11 -0.77 -4.90
C VAL A 86 9.78 -1.78 -3.98
N LYS A 87 10.93 -1.43 -3.38
CA LYS A 87 11.62 -2.25 -2.39
C LYS A 87 10.71 -2.57 -1.19
N LEU A 88 9.96 -1.58 -0.68
CA LEU A 88 8.99 -1.80 0.39
C LEU A 88 7.87 -2.76 -0.03
N ILE A 89 7.32 -2.62 -1.23
CA ILE A 89 6.25 -3.51 -1.71
C ILE A 89 6.74 -4.95 -1.81
N ASN A 90 7.93 -5.17 -2.37
CA ASN A 90 8.52 -6.50 -2.49
C ASN A 90 8.82 -7.10 -1.11
N TRP A 91 9.48 -6.33 -0.23
CA TRP A 91 9.80 -6.77 1.12
C TRP A 91 8.54 -7.13 1.93
N ALA A 92 7.48 -6.32 1.81
CA ALA A 92 6.18 -6.59 2.44
C ALA A 92 5.49 -7.85 1.88
N SER A 93 5.62 -8.10 0.57
CA SER A 93 5.12 -9.31 -0.07
C SER A 93 5.82 -10.56 0.47
N GLU A 94 7.15 -10.51 0.58
CA GLU A 94 7.96 -11.59 1.14
C GLU A 94 7.62 -11.86 2.61
N ALA A 95 7.41 -10.80 3.41
CA ALA A 95 6.96 -10.91 4.81
C ALA A 95 5.68 -11.76 4.92
N ARG A 96 4.74 -11.53 4.00
CA ARG A 96 3.40 -12.14 4.03
C ARG A 96 3.35 -13.54 3.44
N TRP A 97 4.12 -13.82 2.38
CA TRP A 97 3.95 -15.04 1.59
C TRP A 97 5.12 -16.01 1.66
N GLN A 98 6.33 -15.51 1.90
CA GLN A 98 7.53 -16.34 1.93
C GLN A 98 8.01 -16.62 3.35
N TYR A 99 7.92 -15.62 4.23
CA TYR A 99 8.48 -15.67 5.58
C TYR A 99 7.43 -15.60 6.69
N ALA A 100 6.17 -15.88 6.37
CA ALA A 100 5.04 -15.72 7.30
C ALA A 100 5.23 -16.53 8.60
N GLU A 101 5.65 -17.80 8.49
CA GLU A 101 5.82 -18.67 9.66
C GLU A 101 7.03 -18.28 10.50
N GLN A 102 8.15 -17.92 9.86
CA GLN A 102 9.34 -17.43 10.55
C GLN A 102 9.05 -16.12 11.28
N LEU A 103 8.36 -15.19 10.62
CA LEU A 103 7.97 -13.91 11.21
C LEU A 103 6.97 -14.11 12.35
N ARG A 104 5.98 -15.01 12.20
CA ARG A 104 5.03 -15.35 13.27
C ARG A 104 5.73 -15.93 14.50
N THR A 105 6.75 -16.76 14.29
CA THR A 105 7.54 -17.33 15.38
C THR A 105 8.27 -16.24 16.15
N LEU A 106 8.91 -15.30 15.44
CA LEU A 106 9.54 -14.14 16.08
C LEU A 106 8.54 -13.26 16.83
N LEU A 107 7.37 -12.98 16.23
CA LEU A 107 6.35 -12.15 16.85
C LEU A 107 5.76 -12.75 18.13
N LYS A 108 5.68 -14.09 18.24
CA LYS A 108 5.26 -14.76 19.48
C LYS A 108 6.25 -14.60 20.62
N LEU A 109 7.53 -14.39 20.28
CA LEU A 109 8.60 -14.22 21.24
C LEU A 109 8.78 -12.74 21.64
N ASP A 110 8.11 -11.81 20.95
CA ASP A 110 8.10 -10.41 21.32
C ASP A 110 7.03 -10.12 22.39
N GLU A 111 7.50 -9.85 23.60
CA GLU A 111 6.68 -9.48 24.76
C GLU A 111 5.80 -8.24 24.53
N SER A 112 6.14 -7.39 23.56
CA SER A 112 5.35 -6.16 23.29
C SER A 112 3.97 -6.46 22.69
N GLN A 113 3.80 -7.62 22.04
CA GLN A 113 2.62 -8.06 21.28
C GLN A 113 2.02 -7.03 20.29
N SER A 114 2.66 -5.89 20.05
CA SER A 114 2.13 -4.86 19.16
C SER A 114 2.40 -5.25 17.70
N GLN A 115 1.43 -5.95 17.11
CA GLN A 115 1.43 -6.35 15.70
C GLN A 115 0.75 -5.31 14.80
N ALA A 116 0.44 -4.12 15.32
CA ALA A 116 -0.32 -3.10 14.59
C ALA A 116 0.36 -2.68 13.27
N TRP A 117 1.70 -2.67 13.24
CA TRP A 117 2.48 -2.39 12.03
C TRP A 117 2.33 -3.49 10.97
N LEU A 118 2.11 -4.74 11.37
CA LEU A 118 1.97 -5.89 10.47
C LEU A 118 0.71 -5.78 9.61
N ASP A 119 -0.40 -5.29 10.17
CA ASP A 119 -1.63 -5.06 9.43
C ASP A 119 -1.45 -4.02 8.32
N HIS A 120 -0.67 -2.97 8.59
CA HIS A 120 -0.33 -1.97 7.59
C HIS A 120 0.66 -2.52 6.56
N LEU A 121 1.63 -3.33 6.98
CA LEU A 121 2.54 -4.02 6.07
C LEU A 121 1.78 -4.95 5.11
N HIS A 122 0.78 -5.66 5.61
CA HIS A 122 -0.10 -6.49 4.79
C HIS A 122 -0.90 -5.69 3.76
N LYS A 123 -1.25 -4.43 4.04
CA LYS A 123 -1.88 -3.54 3.04
C LYS A 123 -0.90 -3.22 1.91
N VAL A 124 0.38 -3.03 2.21
CA VAL A 124 1.43 -2.82 1.19
C VAL A 124 1.64 -4.10 0.37
N ALA A 125 1.71 -5.26 1.02
CA ALA A 125 1.89 -6.55 0.33
C ALA A 125 0.81 -6.84 -0.74
N ARG A 126 -0.39 -6.28 -0.59
CA ARG A 126 -1.49 -6.45 -1.56
C ARG A 126 -1.20 -5.82 -2.91
N TYR A 127 -0.38 -4.77 -2.99
CA TYR A 127 0.03 -4.19 -4.28
C TYR A 127 0.74 -5.22 -5.13
N HIS A 128 1.71 -5.95 -4.55
CA HIS A 128 2.43 -7.00 -5.26
C HIS A 128 1.50 -8.10 -5.81
N SER A 129 0.57 -8.61 -4.98
CA SER A 129 -0.39 -9.62 -5.44
C SER A 129 -1.33 -9.09 -6.52
N ALA A 130 -1.81 -7.85 -6.38
CA ALA A 130 -2.72 -7.25 -7.36
C ALA A 130 -2.02 -7.09 -8.72
N ILE A 131 -0.79 -6.58 -8.73
CA ILE A 131 0.01 -6.41 -9.96
C ILE A 131 0.29 -7.76 -10.60
N LYS A 132 0.75 -8.75 -9.84
CA LYS A 132 1.01 -10.09 -10.36
C LYS A 132 -0.24 -10.72 -10.97
N SER A 133 -1.39 -10.57 -10.32
CA SER A 133 -2.67 -11.02 -10.84
C SER A 133 -3.08 -10.26 -12.11
N MET A 134 -2.89 -8.94 -12.16
CA MET A 134 -3.19 -8.12 -13.34
C MET A 134 -2.33 -8.50 -14.55
N VAL A 135 -1.01 -8.65 -14.37
CA VAL A 135 -0.11 -9.04 -15.46
C VAL A 135 -0.44 -10.44 -15.95
N LYS A 136 -0.63 -11.40 -15.03
CA LYS A 136 -1.04 -12.76 -15.39
C LYS A 136 -2.37 -12.79 -16.13
N PHE A 137 -3.33 -11.96 -15.73
CA PHE A 137 -4.62 -11.86 -16.39
C PHE A 137 -4.51 -11.22 -17.78
N ALA A 138 -3.69 -10.18 -17.95
CA ALA A 138 -3.43 -9.56 -19.24
C ALA A 138 -2.76 -10.51 -20.24
N VAL A 139 -1.85 -11.37 -19.76
CA VAL A 139 -1.25 -12.43 -20.59
C VAL A 139 -2.27 -13.49 -20.99
N LYS A 140 -3.16 -13.87 -20.06
CA LYS A 140 -4.15 -14.94 -20.30
C LYS A 140 -5.29 -14.49 -21.20
N GLU A 141 -5.80 -13.28 -20.99
CA GLU A 141 -7.02 -12.76 -21.64
C GLU A 141 -6.75 -11.38 -22.28
N PRO A 142 -5.82 -11.28 -23.25
CA PRO A 142 -5.45 -9.99 -23.84
C PRO A 142 -6.65 -9.28 -24.47
N GLY A 143 -7.62 -10.05 -25.01
CA GLY A 143 -8.86 -9.57 -25.64
C GLY A 143 -9.70 -8.60 -24.78
N ILE A 144 -9.62 -8.72 -23.46
CA ILE A 144 -10.35 -7.84 -22.53
C ILE A 144 -9.73 -6.44 -22.50
N PHE A 145 -8.41 -6.35 -22.65
CA PHE A 145 -7.67 -5.09 -22.54
C PHE A 145 -7.66 -4.30 -23.85
N VAL A 146 -7.78 -4.97 -25.00
CA VAL A 146 -7.76 -4.32 -26.33
C VAL A 146 -8.91 -3.32 -26.53
N ASN A 147 -10.03 -3.52 -25.82
CA ASN A 147 -11.22 -2.68 -25.91
C ASN A 147 -11.31 -1.60 -24.81
N ILE A 148 -10.34 -1.53 -23.90
CA ILE A 148 -10.32 -0.51 -22.85
C ILE A 148 -9.73 0.78 -23.44
N GLY A 149 -10.61 1.74 -23.72
CA GLY A 149 -10.23 3.08 -24.17
C GLY A 149 -10.62 4.14 -23.16
N ILE A 150 -9.69 5.05 -22.82
CA ILE A 150 -10.01 6.26 -22.08
C ILE A 150 -10.66 7.24 -23.06
N ARG A 151 -11.95 7.53 -22.88
CA ARG A 151 -12.65 8.57 -23.64
C ARG A 151 -12.79 9.82 -22.78
N PRO A 152 -12.47 11.02 -23.30
CA PRO A 152 -12.79 12.25 -22.59
C PRO A 152 -14.31 12.36 -22.47
N ILE A 153 -14.82 12.37 -21.24
CA ILE A 153 -16.20 12.73 -20.95
C ILE A 153 -16.18 14.18 -20.51
N ASN A 154 -16.82 15.05 -21.29
CA ASN A 154 -17.01 16.44 -20.88
C ASN A 154 -17.77 16.45 -19.55
N ALA A 155 -17.24 17.17 -18.56
CA ALA A 155 -17.97 17.39 -17.33
C ALA A 155 -19.37 17.94 -17.68
N PRO A 156 -20.44 17.45 -17.03
CA PRO A 156 -21.76 18.05 -17.19
C PRO A 156 -21.62 19.55 -16.94
N LYS A 157 -22.28 20.38 -17.77
CA LYS A 157 -22.33 21.82 -17.50
C LYS A 157 -22.77 22.00 -16.05
N PRO A 158 -22.04 22.77 -15.23
CA PRO A 158 -22.45 23.01 -13.85
C PRO A 158 -23.87 23.58 -13.88
N CYS A 159 -24.84 22.77 -13.47
CA CYS A 159 -26.19 23.25 -13.25
C CYS A 159 -26.06 24.28 -12.14
N PHE A 160 -26.32 25.55 -12.47
CA PHE A 160 -26.59 26.54 -11.45
C PHE A 160 -27.79 26.01 -10.68
N TRP A 161 -27.55 25.50 -9.47
CA TRP A 161 -28.60 25.26 -8.52
C TRP A 161 -29.23 26.64 -8.26
N GLU A 162 -30.33 26.93 -8.95
CA GLU A 162 -31.08 28.14 -8.73
C GLU A 162 -31.39 28.24 -7.24
N LYS A 163 -31.11 29.41 -6.68
CA LYS A 163 -31.25 29.75 -5.25
C LYS A 163 -32.72 29.82 -4.81
N THR A 164 -33.58 28.94 -5.30
CA THR A 164 -35.00 28.86 -4.93
C THR A 164 -35.23 27.94 -3.73
N GLN A 165 -34.31 27.03 -3.41
CA GLN A 165 -34.43 26.21 -2.18
C GLN A 165 -33.96 26.91 -0.89
N THR A 166 -33.27 28.06 -0.96
CA THR A 166 -32.80 28.76 0.26
C THR A 166 -33.89 29.52 1.01
N ARG A 167 -35.11 29.65 0.44
CA ARG A 167 -36.27 30.21 1.17
C ARG A 167 -37.01 29.18 2.01
N GLN A 168 -37.00 27.89 1.65
CA GLN A 168 -37.74 26.86 2.38
C GLN A 168 -37.08 26.51 3.72
N TRP A 169 -35.75 26.50 3.79
CA TRP A 169 -35.01 26.21 5.03
C TRP A 169 -35.04 27.35 6.07
N ARG A 170 -35.24 28.61 5.65
CA ARG A 170 -35.47 29.73 6.60
C ARG A 170 -36.87 29.68 7.20
N SER A 171 -37.87 29.23 6.44
CA SER A 171 -39.23 29.03 6.96
C SER A 171 -39.29 27.90 7.98
N LEU A 172 -38.54 26.81 7.76
CA LEU A 172 -38.53 25.67 8.69
C LEU A 172 -37.77 25.97 9.99
N ARG A 173 -36.71 26.80 9.99
CA ARG A 173 -36.04 27.22 11.24
C ARG A 173 -36.94 28.03 12.17
N ASN A 174 -37.84 28.86 11.65
CA ASN A 174 -38.74 29.66 12.47
C ASN A 174 -39.91 28.85 13.07
N ILE A 175 -40.19 27.67 12.52
CA ILE A 175 -41.25 26.78 13.03
C ILE A 175 -40.75 25.94 14.22
N TRP A 176 -39.45 25.62 14.28
CA TRP A 176 -38.88 24.74 15.33
C TRP A 176 -38.21 25.47 16.49
N ALA A 177 -37.94 26.78 16.37
CA ALA A 177 -37.28 27.57 17.41
C ALA A 177 -38.06 27.72 18.74
N PRO A 178 -39.41 27.71 18.80
CA PRO A 178 -40.11 27.84 20.08
C PRO A 178 -40.26 26.53 20.86
N MET A 179 -39.94 25.37 20.27
CA MET A 179 -40.21 24.05 20.87
C MET A 179 -39.04 23.48 21.72
N MET A 180 -37.92 24.19 21.79
CA MET A 180 -36.71 23.76 22.51
C MET A 180 -36.43 24.57 23.79
N LEU A 181 -37.40 25.38 24.25
CA LEU A 181 -37.35 26.09 25.52
C LEU A 181 -38.64 25.82 26.30
N LYS A 182 -38.70 24.65 26.92
CA LYS A 182 -39.41 24.38 28.18
C LYS A 182 -38.81 23.15 28.83
#